data_AF-A0A7V1EDZ6-F1
#
_entry.id   AF-A0A7V1EDZ6-F1
#
_cell.length_a   1.000
_cell.length_b   1.000
_cell.length_c   1.000
_cell.angle_alpha   90.00
_cell.angle_beta   90.00
_cell.angle_gamma   90.00
#
_symmetry.space_group_name_H-M   'P 1'
#
loop_
_entity.id
_entity.type
_entity.pdbx_description
1 polymer ?
#
loop_
_entity_poly.entity_id
_entity_poly.type
_entity_poly.pdbx_seq_one_letter_code
_entity_poly.pdbx_strand_id
1 'polypeptide(L)' 'SKQDPADFLDQQETNKKIMQAIDSLPKQFKKVIILFYMENIRVTEISESLNISRENVKIQLYRARNLLKESLKEHYTVNP' A
#
# COMPACT_ATOMS: atom_id res chain seq x y z
N SER A 1 12.68 3.55 -28.43
CA SER A 1 11.70 3.69 -27.34
C SER A 1 12.45 3.86 -26.04
N LYS A 2 12.50 5.07 -25.49
CA LYS A 2 13.16 5.36 -24.22
C LYS A 2 12.26 6.35 -23.49
N GLN A 3 11.88 5.98 -22.27
CA GLN A 3 11.14 6.86 -21.35
C GLN A 3 11.93 8.18 -21.20
N ASP A 4 11.23 9.32 -21.24
CA ASP A 4 11.84 10.64 -21.06
C ASP A 4 12.48 10.71 -19.66
N PRO A 5 13.67 11.32 -19.48
CA PRO A 5 14.23 11.56 -18.15
C PRO A 5 13.25 12.20 -17.15
N ALA A 6 12.32 13.04 -17.61
CA ALA A 6 11.28 13.62 -16.77
C ALA A 6 10.31 12.55 -16.23
N ASP A 7 9.79 11.68 -17.10
CA ASP A 7 8.89 10.58 -16.70
C ASP A 7 9.54 9.64 -15.68
N PHE A 8 10.85 9.40 -15.82
CA PHE A 8 11.60 8.55 -14.90
C PHE A 8 11.74 9.18 -13.50
N LEU A 9 11.95 10.49 -13.42
CA LEU A 9 12.04 11.21 -12.15
C LEU A 9 10.68 11.25 -11.44
N ASP A 10 9.61 11.51 -12.18
CA ASP A 10 8.23 11.53 -11.67
C ASP A 10 7.82 10.17 -11.10
N GLN A 11 8.20 9.08 -11.79
CA GLN A 11 7.94 7.72 -11.31
C GLN A 11 8.70 7.42 -10.01
N GLN A 12 9.96 7.83 -9.89
CA GLN A 12 10.75 7.64 -8.67
C GLN A 12 10.16 8.43 -7.49
N GLU A 13 9.75 9.67 -7.71
CA GLU A 13 9.12 10.48 -6.66
C GLU A 13 7.80 9.86 -6.20
N THR A 14 6.98 9.40 -7.14
CA THR A 14 5.73 8.69 -6.87
C THR A 14 5.97 7.43 -6.04
N ASN A 15 6.94 6.60 -6.44
CA ASN A 15 7.30 5.39 -5.70
C ASN A 15 7.77 5.71 -4.28
N LYS A 16 8.56 6.77 -4.10
CA LYS A 16 9.03 7.20 -2.78
C LYS A 16 7.87 7.62 -1.87
N LYS A 17 6.91 8.37 -2.39
CA LYS A 17 5.70 8.78 -1.63
C LYS A 17 4.86 7.58 -1.21
N ILE A 18 4.66 6.61 -2.12
CA ILE A 18 3.93 5.37 -1.80
C ILE A 18 4.64 4.61 -0.67
N MET A 19 5.96 4.44 -0.75
CA MET A 19 6.71 3.74 0.30
C MET A 19 6.65 4.47 1.64
N GLN A 20 6.75 5.79 1.65
CA GLN A 20 6.59 6.60 2.87
C GLN A 20 5.19 6.46 3.48
N ALA A 21 4.14 6.43 2.65
CA ALA A 21 2.78 6.21 3.13
C ALA A 21 2.57 4.79 3.70
N ILE A 22 3.21 3.77 3.10
CA ILE A 22 3.21 2.40 3.65
C ILE A 22 3.97 2.35 4.97
N ASP A 23 5.08 3.06 5.08
CA ASP A 23 5.89 3.12 6.30
C ASP A 23 5.21 3.85 7.46
N SER A 24 4.32 4.79 7.18
CA SER A 24 3.54 5.52 8.20
C SER A 24 2.34 4.73 8.73
N LEU A 25 1.96 3.62 8.09
CA LEU A 25 0.85 2.79 8.56
C LEU A 25 1.14 2.19 9.94
N PRO A 26 0.12 2.08 10.81
CA PRO A 26 0.20 1.25 12.01
C PRO A 26 0.74 -0.15 11.70
N LYS A 27 1.62 -0.68 12.56
CA LYS A 27 2.37 -1.94 12.33
C LYS A 27 1.50 -3.09 11.81
N GLN A 28 0.31 -3.27 12.37
CA GLN A 28 -0.63 -4.33 11.97
C GLN A 28 -1.14 -4.17 10.53
N PHE A 29 -1.46 -2.93 10.12
CA PHE A 29 -1.93 -2.61 8.77
C PHE A 29 -0.80 -2.69 7.76
N LYS A 30 0.38 -2.15 8.10
CA LYS A 30 1.59 -2.26 7.28
C LYS A 30 1.91 -3.72 6.96
N LYS A 31 1.91 -4.58 7.98
CA LYS A 31 2.23 -6.00 7.82
C LYS A 31 1.26 -6.69 6.85
N VAL A 32 -0.04 -6.47 7.01
CA VAL A 32 -1.05 -7.06 6.13
C VAL A 32 -0.98 -6.51 4.68
N ILE A 33 -0.64 -5.23 4.50
CA ILE A 33 -0.42 -4.63 3.16
C ILE A 33 0.79 -5.24 2.46
N ILE A 34 1.93 -5.37 3.15
CA ILE A 34 3.17 -5.93 2.58
C ILE A 34 2.92 -7.37 2.15
N LEU A 35 2.40 -8.20 3.05
CA LEU A 35 2.15 -9.62 2.77
C LEU A 35 1.21 -9.78 1.56
N PHE A 36 0.17 -8.95 1.47
CA PHE A 36 -0.82 -9.08 0.39
C PHE A 36 -0.33 -8.52 -0.96
N TYR A 37 0.17 -7.28 -1.00
CA TYR A 37 0.47 -6.59 -2.26
C TYR A 37 1.91 -6.76 -2.73
N MET A 38 2.87 -6.93 -1.82
CA MET A 38 4.29 -7.03 -2.17
C MET A 38 4.73 -8.49 -2.25
N GLU A 39 4.25 -9.32 -1.33
CA GLU A 39 4.61 -10.74 -1.27
C GLU A 39 3.56 -11.66 -1.95
N ASN A 40 2.45 -11.11 -2.44
CA ASN A 40 1.36 -11.84 -3.11
C ASN A 40 0.78 -13.01 -2.30
N ILE A 41 0.80 -12.91 -0.97
CA ILE A 41 0.28 -13.94 -0.06
C ILE A 41 -1.24 -13.85 0.03
N ARG A 42 -1.92 -15.00 0.01
CA ARG A 42 -3.38 -15.06 0.06
C ARG A 42 -3.90 -14.75 1.46
N VAL A 43 -5.12 -14.21 1.54
CA VAL A 43 -5.79 -13.88 2.82
C VAL A 43 -5.83 -15.06 3.80
N THR A 44 -6.00 -16.29 3.29
CA THR A 44 -5.96 -17.52 4.10
C THR A 44 -4.60 -17.75 4.75
N GLU A 45 -3.52 -17.61 3.98
CA GLU A 45 -2.15 -17.81 4.46
C GLU A 45 -1.72 -16.68 5.41
N ILE A 46 -2.15 -15.44 5.16
CA ILE A 46 -1.94 -14.31 6.08
C ILE A 46 -2.66 -14.55 7.41
N SER A 47 -3.90 -15.05 7.35
CA SER A 47 -4.71 -15.38 8.53
C SER A 47 -4.00 -16.39 9.42
N GLU A 48 -3.46 -17.45 8.82
CA GLU A 48 -2.67 -18.49 9.50
C GLU A 48 -1.35 -17.94 10.05
N SER A 49 -0.58 -17.22 9.21
CA SER A 49 0.73 -16.65 9.57
C SER A 49 0.66 -15.66 10.73
N LEU A 50 -0.40 -14.86 10.80
CA LEU A 50 -0.58 -13.84 11.83
C LEU A 50 -1.49 -14.29 13.00
N ASN A 51 -2.01 -15.52 12.95
CA ASN A 51 -2.94 -16.07 13.93
C ASN A 51 -4.15 -15.14 14.22
N ILE A 52 -4.77 -14.63 13.16
CA ILE A 52 -6.00 -13.81 13.22
C ILE A 52 -7.03 -14.35 12.24
N SER A 53 -8.31 -14.01 12.39
CA SER A 53 -9.34 -14.48 11.45
C SER A 53 -9.18 -13.87 10.05
N ARG A 54 -9.61 -14.60 9.01
CA ARG A 54 -9.68 -14.08 7.63
C ARG A 54 -10.48 -12.78 7.54
N GLU A 55 -11.52 -12.63 8.36
CA GLU A 55 -12.31 -11.41 8.43
C GLU A 55 -11.50 -10.25 9.01
N ASN A 56 -10.71 -10.50 10.05
CA ASN A 56 -9.78 -9.50 10.60
C ASN A 56 -8.74 -9.07 9.56
N VAL A 57 -8.17 -10.00 8.78
CA VAL A 57 -7.26 -9.66 7.66
C VAL A 57 -7.95 -8.72 6.65
N LYS A 58 -9.18 -9.01 6.24
CA LYS A 58 -9.95 -8.16 5.32
C LYS A 58 -10.23 -6.77 5.88
N ILE A 59 -10.61 -6.67 7.17
CA ILE A 59 -10.83 -5.40 7.86
C ILE A 59 -9.52 -4.59 7.92
N GLN A 60 -8.40 -5.23 8.24
CA GLN A 60 -7.09 -4.58 8.26
C GLN A 60 -6.69 -4.10 6.87
N LEU A 61 -6.86 -4.90 5.82
CA LEU A 61 -6.63 -4.50 4.43
C LEU A 61 -7.49 -3.29 4.04
N TYR A 62 -8.76 -3.29 4.40
CA TYR A 62 -9.68 -2.20 4.12
C TYR A 62 -9.23 -0.90 4.81
N ARG A 63 -8.95 -0.95 6.11
CA ARG A 63 -8.48 0.20 6.89
C ARG A 63 -7.15 0.73 6.37
N ALA A 64 -6.21 -0.17 6.08
CA ALA A 64 -4.91 0.20 5.53
C ALA A 64 -5.05 0.93 4.18
N ARG A 65 -5.89 0.43 3.27
CA ARG A 65 -6.17 1.09 1.99
C ARG A 65 -6.80 2.47 2.15
N ASN A 66 -7.70 2.66 3.12
CA ASN A 66 -8.30 3.97 3.36
C ASN A 66 -7.26 4.96 3.89
N LEU A 67 -6.41 4.55 4.83
CA LEU A 67 -5.32 5.39 5.32
C LEU A 67 -4.33 5.76 4.22
N LEU A 68 -3.96 4.80 3.37
CA LEU A 68 -3.10 5.06 2.20
C LEU A 68 -3.80 6.02 1.23
N LYS A 69 -5.09 5.83 0.96
CA LYS A 69 -5.87 6.73 0.10
C LYS A 69 -5.91 8.15 0.66
N GLU A 70 -6.09 8.31 1.96
CA GLU A 70 -6.09 9.62 2.62
C GLU A 70 -4.70 10.27 2.54
N SER A 71 -3.64 9.51 2.87
CA SER A 71 -2.25 9.99 2.79
C SER A 71 -1.79 10.33 1.38
N LEU A 72 -2.35 9.68 0.35
CA LEU A 72 -1.98 9.90 -1.05
C LEU A 72 -2.95 10.86 -1.77
N LYS A 73 -4.15 11.11 -1.22
CA LYS A 73 -5.13 12.07 -1.77
C LYS A 73 -4.60 13.49 -1.78
N GLU A 74 -3.75 13.87 -0.82
CA GLU A 74 -3.02 15.15 -0.83
C GLU A 74 -2.13 15.33 -2.07
N HIS A 75 -1.89 14.27 -2.85
CA HIS A 75 -1.08 14.31 -4.06
C HIS A 75 -1.87 14.05 -5.36
N TYR A 76 -3.19 13.82 -5.28
CA TYR A 76 -4.02 13.47 -6.44
C TYR A 76 -5.27 14.37 -6.63
N THR A 77 -5.26 15.60 -6.12
CA THR A 77 -6.22 16.61 -6.56
C THR A 77 -5.76 17.24 -7.88
N VAL A 78 -6.45 16.82 -8.94
CA VAL A 78 -6.64 17.48 -10.25
C VAL A 78 -5.54 17.29 -11.31
N ASN A 79 -5.79 16.36 -12.23
CA ASN A 79 -5.62 16.62 -13.67
C ASN A 79 -6.73 15.87 -14.44
N PRO A 80 -7.88 16.52 -14.71
CA PRO A 80 -8.89 16.01 -15.66
C PRO A 80 -8.39 16.03 -17.10
#